data_AF-A0A7J4FXY8-F1
#
_entry.id   AF-A0A7J4FXY8-F1
#
_cell.length_a   1.000
_cell.length_b   1.000
_cell.length_c   1.000
_cell.angle_alpha   90.00
_cell.angle_beta   90.00
_cell.angle_gamma   90.00
#
_symmetry.space_group_name_H-M   'P 1'
#
loop_
_entity.id
_entity.type
_entity.pdbx_description
1 polymer ?
#
loop_
_entity_poly.entity_id
_entity_poly.type
_entity_poly.pdbx_seq_one_letter_code
_entity_poly.pdbx_strand_id
1 'polypeptide(L)'
;MKMVNLRGCLRGIVGIIAGGILYSAMIWIPIIGPFITGFITGYVSKGGIKRGFFAGLLSGICGFTLLIYLITSHLSVISGEIINILVLWIITLWNITGIFFSALGGAIGAMTSLSSDIFVGRWKSKTRISRVKTYIICPNCGSSNPESAKTCRSCGTVLQD
;
A
#
# COMPACT_ATOMS: atom_id res chain seq x y z
N MET A 1 9.31 -20.26 -10.32
CA MET A 1 8.15 -19.36 -10.15
C MET A 1 8.35 -18.55 -8.87
N LYS A 2 8.62 -17.24 -8.96
CA LYS A 2 8.79 -16.38 -7.76
C LYS A 2 7.44 -16.26 -7.07
N MET A 3 7.31 -16.73 -5.83
CA MET A 3 6.07 -16.56 -5.06
C MET A 3 5.75 -15.07 -4.96
N VAL A 4 4.71 -14.64 -5.67
CA VAL A 4 4.24 -13.26 -5.69
C VAL A 4 3.68 -12.96 -4.30
N ASN A 5 4.14 -11.87 -3.67
CA ASN A 5 3.63 -11.44 -2.39
C ASN A 5 2.17 -10.96 -2.56
N LEU A 6 1.21 -11.86 -2.26
CA LEU A 6 -0.23 -11.65 -2.47
C LEU A 6 -0.74 -10.36 -1.81
N ARG A 7 -0.25 -10.02 -0.62
CA ARG A 7 -0.62 -8.77 0.08
C ARG A 7 -0.14 -7.53 -0.66
N GLY A 8 1.06 -7.58 -1.26
CA GLY A 8 1.58 -6.49 -2.08
C GLY A 8 0.79 -6.32 -3.38
N CYS A 9 0.42 -7.44 -4.01
CA CYS A 9 -0.43 -7.43 -5.21
C CYS A 9 -1.80 -6.82 -4.92
N LEU A 10 -2.45 -7.26 -3.83
CA LEU A 10 -3.77 -6.76 -3.42
C LEU A 10 -3.76 -5.25 -3.15
N ARG A 11 -2.74 -4.73 -2.46
CA ARG A 11 -2.57 -3.29 -2.24
C ARG A 11 -2.40 -2.52 -3.54
N GLY A 12 -1.64 -3.08 -4.49
CA GLY A 12 -1.49 -2.51 -5.82
C GLY A 12 -2.83 -2.40 -6.57
N ILE A 13 -3.61 -3.49 -6.58
CA ILE A 13 -4.93 -3.52 -7.23
C ILE A 13 -5.89 -2.51 -6.59
N VAL A 14 -5.98 -2.50 -5.26
CA VAL A 14 -6.81 -1.54 -4.51
C VAL A 14 -6.40 -0.11 -4.82
N GLY A 15 -5.09 0.18 -4.84
CA GLY A 15 -4.55 1.49 -5.20
C GLY A 15 -4.94 1.90 -6.62
N ILE A 16 -4.83 0.99 -7.60
CA ILE A 16 -5.18 1.28 -9.00
C ILE A 16 -6.67 1.58 -9.16
N ILE A 17 -7.55 0.80 -8.54
CA ILE A 17 -9.00 1.00 -8.63
C ILE A 17 -9.41 2.30 -7.95
N ALA A 18 -9.00 2.51 -6.70
CA ALA A 18 -9.31 3.74 -5.97
C ALA A 18 -8.71 4.98 -6.65
N GLY A 19 -7.49 4.85 -7.16
CA GLY A 19 -6.81 5.88 -7.93
C GLY A 19 -7.52 6.21 -9.24
N GLY A 20 -8.04 5.22 -9.96
CA GLY A 20 -8.80 5.43 -11.20
C GLY A 20 -10.09 6.20 -10.96
N ILE A 21 -10.86 5.82 -9.93
CA ILE A 21 -12.07 6.55 -9.53
C ILE A 21 -11.73 8.00 -9.13
N LEU A 22 -10.69 8.18 -8.33
CA LEU A 22 -10.25 9.50 -7.90
C LEU A 22 -9.76 10.34 -9.09
N TYR A 23 -9.05 9.74 -10.05
CA TYR A 23 -8.56 10.39 -11.25
C TYR A 23 -9.72 10.94 -12.08
N SER A 24 -10.77 10.14 -12.31
CA SER A 24 -11.97 10.60 -13.04
C SER A 24 -12.65 11.80 -12.36
N ALA A 25 -12.56 11.91 -11.04
CA ALA A 25 -13.11 13.05 -10.29
C ALA A 25 -12.19 14.28 -10.29
N MET A 26 -10.87 14.11 -10.26
CA MET A 26 -9.90 15.21 -10.10
C MET A 26 -9.32 15.74 -11.41
N ILE A 27 -9.55 15.08 -12.55
CA ILE A 27 -9.00 15.46 -13.87
C ILE A 27 -9.40 16.87 -14.34
N TRP A 28 -10.48 17.41 -13.79
CA TRP A 28 -10.95 18.78 -14.06
C TRP A 28 -10.00 19.86 -13.53
N ILE A 29 -9.14 19.52 -12.56
CA ILE A 29 -8.08 20.40 -12.07
C ILE A 29 -6.79 20.06 -12.85
N PRO A 30 -6.34 20.93 -13.77
CA PRO A 30 -5.18 20.69 -14.61
C PRO A 30 -3.95 20.35 -13.78
N ILE A 31 -3.21 19.31 -14.18
CA ILE A 31 -1.89 18.92 -13.64
C ILE A 31 -1.94 18.46 -12.16
N ILE A 32 -2.41 19.32 -11.25
CA ILE A 32 -2.49 19.12 -9.81
C ILE A 32 -3.39 17.92 -9.47
N GLY A 33 -4.58 17.84 -10.07
CA GLY A 33 -5.50 16.74 -9.84
C GLY A 33 -4.86 15.39 -10.15
N PRO A 34 -4.43 15.16 -11.41
CA PRO A 34 -3.74 13.94 -11.81
C PRO A 34 -2.48 13.64 -10.99
N PHE A 35 -1.71 14.66 -10.62
CA PHE A 35 -0.53 14.49 -9.78
C PHE A 35 -0.90 13.98 -8.37
N ILE A 36 -1.91 14.56 -7.73
CA ILE A 36 -2.39 14.14 -6.41
C ILE A 36 -2.95 12.71 -6.48
N THR A 37 -3.74 12.38 -7.50
CA THR A 37 -4.29 11.03 -7.66
C THR A 37 -3.18 10.01 -7.84
N GLY A 38 -2.17 10.35 -8.63
CA GLY A 38 -0.94 9.58 -8.76
C GLY A 38 -0.26 9.37 -7.42
N PHE A 39 0.00 10.47 -6.69
CA PHE A 39 0.66 10.45 -5.39
C PHE A 39 -0.04 9.53 -4.39
N ILE A 40 -1.36 9.66 -4.25
CA ILE A 40 -2.15 8.82 -3.34
C ILE A 40 -2.08 7.35 -3.78
N THR A 41 -2.20 7.07 -5.08
CA THR A 41 -2.10 5.71 -5.64
C THR A 41 -0.75 5.07 -5.34
N GLY A 42 0.34 5.82 -5.56
CA GLY A 42 1.70 5.41 -5.23
C GLY A 42 1.90 5.15 -3.75
N TYR A 43 1.35 6.03 -2.90
CA TYR A 43 1.43 5.91 -1.45
C TYR A 43 0.70 4.67 -0.92
N VAL A 44 -0.51 4.40 -1.43
CA VAL A 44 -1.35 3.26 -1.02
C VAL A 44 -0.78 1.93 -1.51
N SER A 45 -0.33 1.88 -2.76
CA SER A 45 0.20 0.64 -3.35
C SER A 45 1.47 0.14 -2.65
N LYS A 46 2.24 1.05 -2.05
CA LYS A 46 3.52 0.82 -1.36
C LYS A 46 4.58 0.16 -2.25
N GLY A 47 5.84 0.38 -1.90
CA GLY A 47 6.99 -0.29 -2.51
C GLY A 47 7.95 0.66 -3.21
N GLY A 48 8.69 0.14 -4.19
CA GLY A 48 9.72 0.92 -4.88
C GLY A 48 9.15 1.87 -5.95
N ILE A 49 9.97 2.83 -6.37
CA ILE A 49 9.63 3.87 -7.36
C ILE A 49 9.01 3.31 -8.64
N LYS A 50 9.54 2.18 -9.15
CA LYS A 50 9.01 1.51 -10.36
C LYS A 50 7.56 1.06 -10.16
N ARG A 51 7.23 0.50 -8.99
CA ARG A 51 5.87 0.05 -8.69
C ARG A 51 4.92 1.23 -8.57
N GLY A 52 5.36 2.30 -7.91
CA GLY A 52 4.58 3.54 -7.80
C GLY A 52 4.28 4.16 -9.16
N PHE A 53 5.29 4.26 -10.03
CA PHE A 53 5.13 4.78 -11.39
C PHE A 53 4.09 3.97 -12.19
N PHE A 54 4.21 2.64 -12.22
CA PHE A 54 3.26 1.79 -12.94
C PHE A 54 1.86 1.83 -12.31
N ALA A 55 1.74 1.91 -10.99
CA ALA A 55 0.45 2.04 -10.32
C ALA A 55 -0.23 3.37 -10.69
N GLY A 56 0.52 4.48 -10.68
CA GLY A 56 0.03 5.79 -11.13
C GLY A 56 -0.42 5.77 -12.59
N LEU A 57 0.41 5.21 -13.49
CA LEU A 57 0.10 5.07 -14.91
C LEU A 57 -1.19 4.25 -15.14
N LEU A 58 -1.27 3.06 -14.54
CA LEU A 58 -2.43 2.16 -14.68
C LEU A 58 -3.70 2.76 -14.09
N SER A 59 -3.60 3.47 -12.96
CA SER A 59 -4.73 4.19 -12.38
C SER A 59 -5.22 5.31 -13.29
N GLY A 60 -4.31 6.08 -13.92
CA GLY A 60 -4.66 7.13 -14.86
C GLY A 60 -5.35 6.59 -16.11
N ILE A 61 -4.85 5.48 -16.67
CA ILE A 61 -5.49 4.80 -17.82
C ILE A 61 -6.88 4.28 -17.40
N CYS A 62 -7.00 3.62 -16.25
CA CYS A 62 -8.27 3.11 -15.74
C CYS A 62 -9.29 4.23 -15.52
N GLY A 63 -8.86 5.34 -14.89
CA GLY A 63 -9.70 6.51 -14.66
C GLY A 63 -10.10 7.24 -15.94
N PHE A 64 -9.22 7.31 -16.93
CA PHE A 64 -9.54 7.87 -18.25
C PHE A 64 -10.56 7.03 -19.00
N THR A 65 -10.41 5.70 -18.99
CA THR A 65 -11.39 4.78 -19.58
C THR A 65 -12.76 4.94 -18.92
N LEU A 66 -12.80 5.04 -17.59
CA LEU A 66 -14.03 5.30 -16.84
C LEU A 66 -14.65 6.67 -17.21
N LEU A 67 -13.82 7.71 -17.31
CA LEU A 67 -14.26 9.06 -17.70
C LEU A 67 -14.88 9.06 -19.10
N ILE A 68 -14.21 8.47 -20.10
CA ILE A 68 -14.74 8.35 -21.46
C ILE A 68 -16.07 7.60 -21.44
N TYR A 69 -16.16 6.48 -20.73
CA TYR A 69 -17.39 5.71 -20.65
C TYR A 69 -18.55 6.56 -20.11
N LEU A 70 -18.33 7.30 -19.03
CA LEU A 70 -19.33 8.20 -18.43
C LEU A 70 -19.72 9.34 -19.39
N ILE A 71 -18.74 9.98 -20.02
CA ILE A 71 -19.00 11.08 -20.96
C ILE A 71 -19.78 10.58 -22.18
N THR A 72 -19.32 9.52 -22.84
CA THR A 72 -19.97 8.95 -24.04
C THR A 72 -21.37 8.44 -23.74
N SER A 73 -21.63 7.91 -22.53
CA SER A 73 -22.97 7.48 -22.11
C SER A 73 -23.98 8.64 -22.01
N HIS A 74 -23.52 9.86 -21.72
CA HIS A 74 -24.34 11.07 -21.67
C HIS A 74 -24.27 11.92 -22.95
N LEU A 75 -23.31 11.67 -23.85
CA LEU A 75 -23.06 12.46 -25.05
C LEU A 75 -24.08 12.21 -26.18
N SER A 76 -24.93 11.19 -26.09
CA SER A 76 -26.03 10.94 -27.04
C SER A 76 -27.11 12.04 -27.05
N VAL A 77 -26.99 13.04 -26.16
CA VAL A 77 -27.97 14.11 -25.97
C VAL A 77 -27.51 15.47 -26.52
N ILE A 78 -26.23 15.64 -26.89
CA ILE A 78 -25.67 16.98 -27.18
C ILE A 78 -25.02 17.03 -28.58
N SER A 79 -25.78 17.55 -29.55
CA SER A 79 -25.28 18.17 -30.80
C SER A 79 -24.60 17.26 -31.86
N GLY A 80 -24.32 17.87 -33.03
CA GLY A 80 -23.91 17.16 -34.25
C GLY A 80 -22.56 16.45 -34.18
N GLU A 81 -22.43 15.41 -35.00
CA GLU A 81 -21.29 14.47 -35.13
C GLU A 81 -19.91 15.16 -35.04
N ILE A 82 -19.73 16.31 -35.71
CA ILE A 82 -18.44 17.01 -35.81
C ILE A 82 -18.00 17.61 -34.46
N ILE A 83 -18.93 18.18 -33.69
CA ILE A 83 -18.62 18.82 -32.40
C ILE A 83 -18.20 17.76 -31.39
N ASN A 84 -18.86 16.60 -31.39
CA ASN A 84 -18.52 15.47 -30.51
C ASN A 84 -17.10 14.94 -30.78
N ILE A 85 -16.71 14.82 -32.05
CA ILE A 85 -15.35 14.41 -32.42
C ILE A 85 -14.31 15.40 -31.89
N LEU A 86 -14.50 16.70 -32.12
CA LEU A 86 -13.54 17.72 -31.67
C LEU A 86 -13.39 17.75 -30.14
N VAL A 87 -14.50 17.65 -29.41
CA VAL A 87 -14.49 17.60 -27.93
C VAL A 87 -13.75 16.37 -27.41
N LEU A 88 -13.97 15.20 -28.01
CA LEU A 88 -13.26 13.96 -27.66
C LEU A 88 -11.74 14.08 -27.87
N TRP A 89 -11.30 14.71 -28.96
CA TRP A 89 -9.88 14.96 -29.22
C TRP A 89 -9.26 15.88 -28.16
N ILE A 90 -9.93 16.98 -27.81
CA ILE A 90 -9.46 17.91 -26.78
C ILE A 90 -9.34 17.20 -25.43
N ILE A 91 -10.35 16.43 -25.03
CA ILE A 91 -10.35 15.65 -23.78
C ILE A 91 -9.24 14.60 -23.81
N THR A 92 -9.01 13.93 -24.94
CA THR A 92 -7.96 12.91 -25.07
C THR A 92 -6.56 13.53 -24.92
N LEU A 93 -6.28 14.64 -25.59
CA LEU A 93 -5.01 15.35 -25.47
C LEU A 93 -4.77 15.84 -24.04
N TRP A 94 -5.81 16.37 -23.39
CA TRP A 94 -5.76 16.75 -21.98
C TRP A 94 -5.38 15.57 -21.08
N ASN A 95 -5.99 14.41 -21.30
CA ASN A 95 -5.77 13.23 -20.49
C ASN A 95 -4.37 12.62 -20.68
N ILE A 96 -3.75 12.74 -21.85
CA ILE A 96 -2.35 12.30 -22.04
C ILE A 96 -1.43 13.03 -21.06
N THR A 97 -1.60 14.35 -20.91
CA THR A 97 -0.81 15.12 -19.94
C THR A 97 -1.13 14.71 -18.50
N GLY A 98 -2.40 14.46 -18.19
CA GLY A 98 -2.84 13.98 -16.87
C GLY A 98 -2.23 12.62 -16.49
N ILE A 99 -2.24 11.65 -17.41
CA ILE A 99 -1.67 10.31 -17.18
C ILE A 99 -0.16 10.41 -16.88
N PHE A 100 0.56 11.29 -17.58
CA PHE A 100 1.97 11.54 -17.31
C PHE A 100 2.20 12.06 -15.89
N PHE A 101 1.45 13.08 -15.46
CA PHE A 101 1.56 13.63 -14.11
C PHE A 101 1.10 12.65 -13.03
N SER A 102 0.11 11.79 -13.31
CA SER A 102 -0.29 10.70 -12.41
C SER A 102 0.81 9.65 -12.23
N ALA A 103 1.52 9.29 -13.31
CA ALA A 103 2.66 8.38 -13.21
C ALA A 103 3.80 8.99 -12.37
N LEU A 104 4.10 10.28 -12.54
CA LEU A 104 5.09 11.01 -11.75
C LEU A 104 4.68 11.10 -10.27
N GLY A 105 3.42 11.48 -10.01
CA GLY A 105 2.84 11.49 -8.68
C GLY A 105 2.97 10.12 -8.02
N GLY A 106 2.64 9.04 -8.73
CA GLY A 106 2.75 7.66 -8.24
C GLY A 106 4.16 7.25 -7.86
N ALA A 107 5.16 7.66 -8.65
CA ALA A 107 6.56 7.44 -8.31
C ALA A 107 6.94 8.10 -6.98
N ILE A 108 6.60 9.37 -6.80
CA ILE A 108 6.90 10.15 -5.59
C ILE A 108 6.09 9.63 -4.38
N GLY A 109 4.82 9.30 -4.58
CA GLY A 109 3.96 8.71 -3.55
C GLY A 109 4.50 7.40 -2.99
N ALA A 110 5.00 6.52 -3.86
CA ALA A 110 5.63 5.27 -3.41
C ALA A 110 6.92 5.53 -2.61
N MET A 111 7.75 6.49 -3.04
CA MET A 111 8.96 6.87 -2.30
C MET A 111 8.66 7.39 -0.90
N THR A 112 7.63 8.23 -0.77
CA THR A 112 7.22 8.79 0.54
C THR A 112 6.59 7.73 1.44
N SER A 113 5.88 6.74 0.89
CA SER A 113 5.34 5.61 1.67
C SER A 113 6.42 4.82 2.40
N LEU A 114 7.60 4.66 1.78
CA LEU A 114 8.73 3.94 2.37
C LEU A 114 9.31 4.68 3.59
N SER A 115 9.33 6.01 3.54
CA SER A 115 9.76 6.86 4.66
C SER A 115 8.86 6.66 5.89
N SER A 116 7.54 6.59 5.66
CA SER A 116 6.57 6.35 6.75
C SER A 116 6.77 4.98 7.41
N ASP A 117 7.08 3.93 6.64
CA ASP A 117 7.33 2.59 7.17
C ASP A 117 8.65 2.51 7.96
N ILE A 118 9.66 3.30 7.60
CA ILE A 118 10.90 3.42 8.39
C ILE A 118 10.62 4.09 9.75
N PHE A 119 9.83 5.16 9.75
CA PHE A 119 9.48 5.87 10.99
C PHE A 119 8.62 5.00 11.92
N VAL A 120 7.62 4.30 11.39
CA VAL A 120 6.74 3.39 12.14
C VAL A 120 7.46 2.08 12.51
N GLY A 121 8.33 1.56 11.66
CA GLY A 121 9.13 0.35 11.91
C GLY A 121 10.06 0.49 13.10
N ARG A 122 10.57 1.69 13.35
CA ARG A 122 11.40 2.01 14.53
C ARG A 122 10.63 1.86 15.85
N TRP A 123 9.30 2.01 15.84
CA TRP A 123 8.43 1.80 17.01
C TRP A 123 8.11 0.33 17.28
N LYS A 124 8.24 -0.57 16.29
CA LYS A 124 8.01 -2.01 16.48
C LYS A 124 9.22 -2.77 17.06
N SER A 125 10.24 -2.04 17.54
CA SER A 125 11.48 -2.57 18.12
C SER A 125 11.43 -2.69 19.66
N LYS A 126 10.31 -3.12 20.24
CA LYS A 126 10.29 -3.51 21.65
C LYS A 126 9.25 -4.57 22.00
N THR A 127 9.09 -5.58 21.16
CA THR A 127 8.70 -6.88 21.73
C THR A 127 9.95 -7.40 22.45
N ARG A 128 10.11 -7.01 23.72
CA ARG A 128 10.96 -7.76 24.64
C ARG A 128 10.47 -9.19 24.54
N ILE A 129 11.25 -10.06 23.90
CA ILE A 129 11.19 -11.49 24.17
C ILE A 129 11.58 -11.58 25.65
N SER A 130 10.59 -11.41 26.52
CA SER A 130 10.72 -11.69 27.94
C SER A 130 11.22 -13.11 27.99
N ARG A 131 12.46 -13.32 28.46
CA ARG A 131 12.98 -14.66 28.72
C ARG A 131 11.91 -15.38 29.53
N VAL A 132 11.27 -16.37 28.92
CA VAL A 132 10.33 -17.23 29.63
C VAL A 132 11.16 -17.83 30.74
N LYS A 133 10.94 -17.39 31.99
CA LYS A 133 11.54 -18.04 33.13
C LYS A 133 10.89 -19.42 33.20
N THR A 134 11.62 -20.41 32.75
CA THR A 134 11.29 -21.82 32.87
C THR A 134 11.60 -22.26 34.29
N TYR A 135 10.66 -22.98 34.87
CA TYR A 135 10.73 -23.47 36.24
C TYR A 135 10.68 -25.00 36.22
N ILE A 136 11.44 -25.63 37.11
CA ILE A 136 11.42 -27.06 37.38
C ILE A 136 10.80 -27.29 38.75
N ILE A 137 9.91 -28.27 38.84
CA ILE A 137 9.27 -28.67 40.10
C ILE A 137 10.17 -29.71 40.78
N CYS A 138 10.51 -29.48 42.04
CA CYS A 138 11.31 -30.43 42.82
C CYS A 138 10.52 -31.72 43.07
N PRO A 139 11.06 -32.91 42.71
CA PRO A 139 10.36 -34.18 42.90
C PRO A 139 10.24 -34.59 44.38
N ASN A 140 11.08 -34.05 45.27
CA ASN A 140 11.09 -34.42 46.68
C ASN A 140 10.10 -33.58 47.52
N CYS A 141 10.03 -32.26 47.30
CA CYS A 141 9.20 -31.36 48.13
C CYS A 141 8.14 -30.57 47.35
N GLY A 142 8.07 -30.70 46.02
CA GLY A 142 7.11 -29.98 45.18
C GLY A 142 7.41 -28.49 44.97
N SER A 143 8.51 -27.95 45.50
CA SER A 143 8.84 -26.53 45.34
C SER A 143 9.23 -26.18 43.90
N SER A 144 8.78 -25.02 43.42
CA SER A 144 9.14 -24.48 42.11
C SER A 144 10.50 -23.79 42.17
N ASN A 145 11.45 -24.26 41.38
CA ASN A 145 12.81 -23.76 41.28
C ASN A 145 13.08 -23.29 39.86
N PRO A 146 13.94 -22.28 39.63
CA PRO A 146 14.32 -21.91 38.27
C PRO A 146 15.07 -23.06 37.58
N GLU A 147 14.96 -23.18 36.26
CA GLU A 147 15.62 -24.26 35.49
C GLU A 147 17.13 -24.34 35.70
N SER A 148 17.77 -23.22 36.04
CA SER A 148 19.21 -23.12 36.27
C SER A 148 19.63 -23.55 37.69
N ALA A 149 18.69 -23.99 38.54
CA ALA A 149 19.00 -24.43 39.89
C ALA A 149 19.47 -25.89 39.88
N LYS A 150 20.74 -26.11 40.25
CA LYS A 150 21.29 -27.46 40.46
C LYS A 150 20.71 -28.14 41.70
N THR A 151 20.35 -27.37 42.71
CA THR A 151 19.77 -27.86 43.96
C THR A 151 18.49 -27.12 44.31
N CYS A 152 17.57 -27.83 44.95
CA CYS A 152 16.30 -27.31 45.40
C CYS A 152 16.50 -26.30 46.55
N ARG A 153 15.93 -25.11 46.42
CA ARG A 153 16.04 -24.05 47.43
C ARG A 153 15.28 -24.34 48.73
N SER A 154 14.25 -25.18 48.70
CA SER A 154 13.45 -25.53 49.89
C SER A 154 13.98 -26.73 50.67
N CYS A 155 14.42 -27.81 50.01
CA CYS A 155 14.82 -29.06 50.70
C CYS A 155 16.26 -29.52 50.42
N GLY A 156 17.02 -28.82 49.57
CA GLY A 156 18.42 -29.14 49.27
C GLY A 156 18.65 -30.30 48.30
N THR A 157 17.61 -31.01 47.86
CA THR A 157 17.74 -32.12 46.89
C THR A 157 18.29 -31.65 45.54
N VAL A 158 19.15 -32.44 44.92
CA VAL A 158 19.73 -32.17 43.58
C VAL A 158 18.62 -32.28 42.51
N LEU A 159 18.57 -31.32 41.60
CA LEU A 159 17.59 -31.22 40.52
C LEU A 159 18.20 -31.52 39.14
N GLN A 160 19.47 -31.16 38.94
CA GLN A 160 20.23 -31.36 37.70
C GLN A 160 21.71 -31.58 38.07
N ASP A 161 22.36 -32.53 37.41
CA ASP A 161 23.79 -32.86 37.57
C ASP A 161 24.70 -31.95 36.73
#